data_AF-A0A538IIA5-F1
#
_entry.id   AF-A0A538IIA5-F1
#
_cell.length_a   1.000
_cell.length_b   1.000
_cell.length_c   1.000
_cell.angle_alpha   90.00
_cell.angle_beta   90.00
_cell.angle_gamma   90.00
#
_symmetry.space_group_name_H-M   'P 1'
#
loop_
_entity.id
_entity.type
_entity.pdbx_description
1 polymer ?
#
loop_
_entity_poly.entity_id
_entity_poly.type
_entity_poly.pdbx_seq_one_letter_code
_entity_poly.pdbx_strand_id
1 'polypeptide(L)' 'MTGRDLDPTLLRLLGSDEPELDCDECFTQLDRYVELELAGAPADAFVPGLRAHLVGCPACAEEHESLRALLELDSVA' A
#
# COMPACT_ATOMS: atom_id res chain seq x y z
N MET A 1 10.19 -13.43 -15.72
CA MET A 1 10.05 -14.72 -15.01
C MET A 1 8.66 -14.71 -14.42
N THR A 2 7.83 -15.68 -14.79
CA THR A 2 6.41 -15.73 -14.41
C THR A 2 6.29 -15.87 -12.90
N GLY A 3 5.47 -14.99 -12.30
CA GLY A 3 5.27 -14.88 -10.86
C GLY A 3 4.96 -16.24 -10.23
N ARG A 4 5.64 -16.50 -9.12
CA ARG A 4 5.35 -17.69 -8.32
C ARG A 4 4.02 -17.46 -7.62
N ASP A 5 3.09 -18.40 -7.71
CA ASP A 5 1.94 -18.48 -6.78
C ASP A 5 2.48 -18.85 -5.39
N LEU A 6 3.06 -17.87 -4.71
CA LEU A 6 3.55 -18.00 -3.35
C LEU A 6 2.38 -17.89 -2.38
N ASP A 7 2.38 -18.74 -1.36
CA ASP A 7 1.51 -18.55 -0.19
C ASP A 7 1.73 -17.14 0.40
N PRO A 8 0.69 -16.47 0.95
CA PRO A 8 0.81 -15.13 1.53
C PRO A 8 1.93 -14.98 2.57
N THR A 9 2.25 -16.06 3.30
CA THR A 9 3.35 -16.09 4.27
C THR A 9 4.71 -15.95 3.57
N LEU A 10 4.87 -16.56 2.40
CA LEU A 10 6.10 -16.49 1.61
C LEU A 10 6.21 -15.14 0.88
N LEU A 11 5.11 -14.57 0.41
CA LEU A 11 5.10 -13.21 -0.15
C LEU A 11 5.59 -12.18 0.86
N ARG A 12 5.15 -12.30 2.12
CA ARG A 12 5.60 -11.42 3.22
C ARG A 12 7.08 -11.59 3.57
N LEU A 13 7.65 -12.78 3.32
CA LEU A 13 9.06 -13.06 3.60
C LEU A 13 9.99 -12.68 2.43
N LEU A 14 9.54 -12.85 1.20
CA LEU A 14 10.36 -12.74 -0.01
C LEU A 14 10.08 -11.46 -0.82
N GLY A 15 8.98 -10.76 -0.56
CA GLY A 15 8.45 -9.68 -1.40
C GLY A 15 7.66 -10.23 -2.59
N SER A 16 6.95 -9.35 -3.32
CA SER A 16 6.33 -9.72 -4.59
C SER A 16 7.35 -9.73 -5.74
N ASP A 17 6.99 -10.41 -6.84
CA ASP A 17 7.76 -10.35 -8.10
C ASP A 17 7.44 -9.05 -8.91
N GLU A 18 6.56 -8.18 -8.40
CA GLU A 18 6.22 -6.90 -9.04
C GLU A 18 7.13 -5.76 -8.56
N PRO A 19 7.33 -4.70 -9.36
CA PRO A 19 8.03 -3.51 -8.90
C PRO A 19 7.29 -2.89 -7.70
N GLU A 20 7.97 -2.86 -6.57
CA GLU A 20 7.49 -2.25 -5.32
C GLU A 20 8.27 -0.97 -5.04
N LEU A 21 7.61 -0.06 -4.31
CA LEU A 21 8.30 1.02 -3.63
C LEU A 21 9.10 0.44 -2.45
N ASP A 22 10.14 1.16 -2.02
CA ASP A 22 10.72 0.89 -0.71
C ASP A 22 9.88 1.51 0.42
N CYS A 23 10.23 1.22 1.68
CA CYS A 23 9.47 1.70 2.83
C CYS A 23 9.46 3.24 2.93
N ASP A 24 10.56 3.91 2.57
CA ASP A 24 10.69 5.37 2.70
C ASP A 24 9.86 6.08 1.61
N GLU A 25 9.89 5.54 0.38
CA GLU A 25 9.05 5.98 -0.73
C GLU A 25 7.56 5.73 -0.43
N CYS A 26 7.22 4.56 0.12
CA CYS A 26 5.86 4.24 0.57
C CYS A 26 5.37 5.28 1.58
N PHE A 27 6.15 5.55 2.63
CA PHE A 27 5.77 6.53 3.66
C PHE A 27 5.60 7.93 3.08
N THR A 28 6.49 8.34 2.16
CA THR A 28 6.40 9.64 1.47
C THR A 28 5.14 9.80 0.62
N GLN A 29 4.63 8.71 0.04
CA GLN A 29 3.45 8.74 -0.84
C GLN A 29 2.15 8.33 -0.13
N LEU A 30 2.22 7.89 1.13
CA LEU A 30 1.12 7.24 1.82
C LEU A 30 -0.12 8.14 1.95
N ASP A 31 0.07 9.41 2.34
CA ASP A 31 -1.01 10.38 2.47
C ASP A 31 -1.76 10.54 1.15
N ARG A 32 -1.02 10.82 0.06
CA ARG A 32 -1.57 10.97 -1.29
C ARG A 32 -2.32 9.72 -1.73
N TYR A 33 -1.78 8.54 -1.44
CA TYR A 33 -2.40 7.28 -1.83
C TYR A 33 -3.74 7.06 -1.11
N VAL A 34 -3.80 7.30 0.20
CA VAL A 34 -5.03 7.17 0.98
C VAL A 34 -6.08 8.21 0.55
N GLU A 35 -5.68 9.46 0.30
CA GLU A 35 -6.59 10.50 -0.22
C GLU A 35 -7.22 10.09 -1.56
N LEU A 36 -6.43 9.51 -2.47
CA LEU A 36 -6.92 9.00 -3.74
C LEU A 36 -7.91 7.84 -3.54
N GLU A 37 -7.63 6.91 -2.63
CA GLU A 37 -8.54 5.82 -2.29
C GLU A 37 -9.88 6.34 -1.75
N LEU A 38 -9.86 7.33 -0.84
CA LEU A 38 -11.06 7.94 -0.27
C LEU A 38 -11.86 8.75 -1.30
N ALA A 39 -11.17 9.37 -2.26
CA ALA A 39 -11.82 10.05 -3.39
C ALA A 39 -12.41 9.06 -4.44
N GLY A 40 -12.22 7.75 -4.27
CA GLY A 40 -12.62 6.75 -5.26
C GLY A 40 -11.80 6.80 -6.56
N ALA A 41 -10.64 7.46 -6.52
CA ALA A 41 -9.72 7.55 -7.64
C ALA A 41 -8.85 6.27 -7.75
N PRO A 42 -8.32 5.94 -8.94
CA PRO A 42 -7.46 4.77 -9.11
C PRO A 42 -6.06 5.01 -8.52
N ALA A 43 -5.93 4.89 -7.19
CA ALA A 43 -4.70 5.19 -6.45
C ALA A 43 -3.45 4.46 -7.00
N ASP A 44 -3.60 3.18 -7.35
CA ASP A 44 -2.54 2.34 -7.96
C ASP A 44 -2.02 2.90 -9.30
N ALA A 45 -2.84 3.64 -10.05
CA ALA A 45 -2.42 4.28 -11.29
C ALA A 45 -1.59 5.56 -11.07
N PHE A 46 -1.77 6.21 -9.91
CA PHE A 46 -1.06 7.45 -9.56
C PHE A 46 0.18 7.20 -8.71
N VAL A 47 0.20 6.11 -7.94
CA VAL A 47 1.32 5.70 -7.10
C VAL A 47 1.59 4.19 -7.35
N PRO A 48 2.20 3.87 -8.50
CA PRO A 48 2.47 2.47 -8.86
C PRO A 48 3.43 1.83 -7.86
N GLY A 49 3.21 0.55 -7.55
CA GLY A 49 4.07 -0.25 -6.66
C GLY A 49 3.76 -0.12 -5.17
N LEU A 50 2.94 0.85 -4.75
CA LEU A 50 2.58 1.01 -3.34
C LEU A 50 1.71 -0.15 -2.84
N ARG A 51 0.69 -0.57 -3.61
CA ARG A 51 -0.14 -1.73 -3.26
C ARG A 51 0.68 -3.01 -3.06
N ALA A 52 1.61 -3.27 -3.98
CA ALA A 52 2.48 -4.45 -3.89
C ALA A 52 3.35 -4.38 -2.63
N HIS A 53 3.89 -3.19 -2.31
CA HIS A 53 4.61 -2.96 -1.06
C HIS A 53 3.75 -3.23 0.19
N LEU A 54 2.49 -2.78 0.23
CA LEU A 54 1.59 -3.04 1.37
C LEU A 54 1.31 -4.53 1.57
N VAL A 55 1.33 -5.33 0.50
CA VAL A 55 1.20 -6.80 0.59
C VAL A 55 2.46 -7.43 1.20
N GLY A 56 3.65 -6.92 0.86
CA GLY A 56 4.94 -7.43 1.35
C GLY A 56 5.33 -6.93 2.73
N CYS A 57 5.00 -5.67 3.07
CA CYS A 57 5.46 -4.99 4.26
C CYS A 57 4.31 -4.74 5.25
N PRO A 58 4.19 -5.54 6.32
CA PRO A 58 3.09 -5.38 7.27
C PRO A 58 3.14 -4.10 8.10
N ALA A 59 4.32 -3.54 8.35
CA ALA A 59 4.42 -2.27 9.06
C ALA A 59 3.76 -1.16 8.23
N CYS A 60 4.05 -1.09 6.93
CA CYS A 60 3.43 -0.11 6.05
C CYS A 60 1.93 -0.37 5.83
N ALA A 61 1.47 -1.63 5.87
CA ALA A 61 0.05 -1.96 5.86
C ALA A 61 -0.69 -1.42 7.10
N GLU A 62 -0.13 -1.59 8.29
CA GLU A 62 -0.70 -1.04 9.53
C GLU A 62 -0.76 0.50 9.51
N GLU A 63 0.28 1.16 8.98
CA GLU A 63 0.30 2.62 8.82
C GLU A 63 -0.78 3.09 7.83
N HIS A 64 -0.96 2.38 6.70
CA HIS A 64 -2.01 2.65 5.72
C HIS A 64 -3.41 2.56 6.35
N GLU A 65 -3.69 1.47 7.06
CA GLU A 65 -4.97 1.26 7.74
C GLU A 65 -5.25 2.35 8.78
N SER A 66 -4.23 2.71 9.55
CA SER A 66 -4.31 3.74 10.60
C SER A 66 -4.62 5.12 10.01
N LEU A 67 -3.89 5.52 8.97
CA LEU A 67 -4.09 6.81 8.31
C LEU A 67 -5.45 6.91 7.64
N ARG A 68 -5.87 5.84 6.95
CA ARG A 68 -7.18 5.78 6.32
C ARG A 68 -8.31 5.92 7.34
N ALA A 69 -8.25 5.16 8.43
CA ALA A 69 -9.25 5.26 9.50
C ALA A 69 -9.31 6.66 10.10
N LEU A 70 -8.16 7.32 10.30
CA LEU A 70 -8.10 8.70 10.80
C LEU A 70 -8.80 9.68 9.84
N LEU A 71 -8.51 9.61 8.54
CA LEU A 71 -9.10 10.52 7.54
C LEU A 71 -10.59 10.26 7.32
N GLU A 72 -11.04 9.01 7.39
CA GLU A 72 -12.47 8.66 7.37
C GLU A 72 -13.21 9.32 8.53
N LEU A 73 -12.62 9.37 9.74
CA LEU A 73 -13.20 10.05 10.90
C LEU A 73 -13.23 11.57 10.75
N ASP A 74 -12.18 12.18 10.21
CA ASP A 74 -12.09 13.63 9.99
C ASP A 74 -13.11 14.12 8.96
N SER A 75 -13.36 13.33 7.90
CA SER A 75 -14.32 13.67 6.85
C SER A 75 -15.79 13.74 7.29
N VAL A 76 -16.10 13.29 8.51
CA VAL A 76 -17.45 13.27 9.10
C VAL A 76 -17.67 14.46 10.07
N ALA A 77 -16.65 15.26 10.35
CA ALA A 77 -16.71 16.45 11.21
C ALA A 77 -17.15 17.72 10.45
#